data_AF-A0A8T1VQ93-F1
#
_entry.id   AF-A0A8T1VQ93-F1
#
_cell.length_a   1.000
_cell.length_b   1.000
_cell.length_c   1.000
_cell.angle_alpha   90.00
_cell.angle_beta   90.00
_cell.angle_gamma   90.00
#
_symmetry.space_group_name_H-M   'P 1'
#
loop_
_entity.id
_entity.type
_entity.pdbx_description
1 polymer ?
#
loop_
_entity_poly.entity_id
_entity_poly.type
_entity_poly.pdbx_seq_one_letter_code
_entity_poly.pdbx_strand_id
1 'polypeptide(L)'
;MHLFNILLVAIVTFAGTNQTFAAVTNSKVLTADLRDISDGALIAVSTDTNGAKHLRTTKIADEVDDSFVDITNSTNSLDTEERAADVASILSSVGMKLKRLWWLQFGTSENAVKKALGLQGLTGKQLTSHKNFQHFEWVRFRREEDKLYQWLREIPPLPTYGVWEKLGLDKMVLRNMPLKEIKKTAEYATYARYLKKFDKFVMIKRNTIHPARNQIPRSATTTEMTAKAELWAANKMTSEYVLYALGLDKLKGQALTAHGDYKYYLMFLEFTKQKHN
;
A
#
# COMPACT_ATOMS: atom_id res chain seq x y z
N MET A 1 -1.97 12.73 7.12
CA MET A 1 -3.07 11.74 7.01
C MET A 1 -3.93 11.65 8.27
N HIS A 2 -3.48 12.07 9.46
CA HIS A 2 -4.29 11.97 10.69
C HIS A 2 -5.55 12.86 10.74
N LEU A 3 -5.52 14.08 10.19
CA LEU A 3 -6.70 14.97 10.19
C LEU A 3 -7.83 14.52 9.24
N PHE A 4 -7.53 13.71 8.23
CA PHE A 4 -8.52 13.20 7.27
C PHE A 4 -9.32 12.00 7.80
N ASN A 5 -8.78 11.26 8.78
CA ASN A 5 -9.49 10.12 9.39
C ASN A 5 -10.62 10.59 10.32
N ILE A 6 -10.47 11.74 11.00
CA ILE A 6 -11.45 12.25 11.96
C ILE A 6 -12.73 12.71 11.26
N LEU A 7 -12.61 13.40 10.11
CA LEU A 7 -13.76 13.91 9.37
C LEU A 7 -14.59 12.78 8.71
N LEU A 8 -13.95 11.67 8.33
CA LEU A 8 -14.63 10.56 7.64
C LEU A 8 -15.36 9.62 8.61
N VAL A 9 -14.82 9.41 9.83
CA VAL A 9 -15.51 8.65 10.89
C VAL A 9 -16.83 9.33 11.24
N ALA A 10 -16.87 10.67 11.33
CA ALA A 10 -18.10 11.42 11.62
C ALA A 10 -19.21 11.19 10.57
N ILE A 11 -18.86 11.06 9.29
CA ILE A 11 -19.85 10.83 8.21
C ILE A 11 -20.38 9.38 8.24
N VAL A 12 -19.54 8.39 8.58
CA VAL A 12 -19.95 6.99 8.69
C VAL A 12 -20.84 6.76 9.91
N THR A 13 -20.56 7.42 11.05
CA THR A 13 -21.41 7.33 12.25
C THR A 13 -22.80 7.93 12.02
N PHE A 14 -22.91 8.96 11.18
CA PHE A 14 -24.19 9.59 10.86
C PHE A 14 -25.07 8.76 9.90
N ALA A 15 -24.47 7.92 9.07
CA ALA A 15 -25.22 7.06 8.14
C ALA A 15 -25.73 5.74 8.79
N GLY A 16 -25.24 5.39 9.98
CA GLY A 16 -25.53 4.11 10.64
C GLY A 16 -26.67 4.11 11.68
N THR A 17 -27.35 5.22 11.93
CA THR A 17 -28.33 5.32 13.04
C THR A 17 -29.76 5.69 12.65
N ASN A 18 -30.11 5.78 11.37
CA ASN A 18 -31.49 6.05 10.95
C ASN A 18 -32.26 4.77 10.61
N GLN A 19 -32.52 3.93 11.62
CA GLN A 19 -33.73 3.11 11.66
C GLN A 19 -34.32 3.09 13.07
N THR A 20 -35.51 3.71 13.17
CA THR A 20 -36.60 3.49 14.14
C THR A 20 -36.34 3.70 15.63
N PHE A 21 -36.77 4.84 16.16
CA PHE A 21 -37.84 4.89 17.17
C PHE A 21 -38.48 6.28 17.16
N ALA A 22 -39.64 6.38 16.49
CA ALA A 22 -40.64 7.39 16.83
C ALA A 22 -41.46 6.86 18.02
N ALA A 23 -41.95 7.79 18.84
CA ALA A 23 -42.80 7.63 20.04
C ALA A 23 -42.07 7.39 21.37
N VAL A 24 -41.63 8.49 22.02
CA VAL A 24 -42.19 8.94 23.32
C VAL A 24 -42.04 10.46 23.37
N THR A 25 -43.15 11.17 23.21
CA THR A 25 -43.28 12.56 23.65
C THR A 25 -43.41 12.58 25.17
N ASN A 26 -42.43 13.14 25.88
CA ASN A 26 -42.65 14.17 26.90
C ASN A 26 -41.37 14.56 27.66
N SER A 27 -41.18 15.88 27.72
CA SER A 27 -40.69 16.65 28.88
C SER A 27 -39.17 16.81 29.14
N LYS A 28 -38.78 18.10 29.13
CA LYS A 28 -37.70 18.80 29.87
C LYS A 28 -36.28 18.65 29.31
N VAL A 29 -35.81 19.63 28.52
CA VAL A 29 -35.07 20.83 28.96
C VAL A 29 -33.75 20.48 29.66
N LEU A 30 -32.62 20.76 29.00
CA LEU A 30 -31.58 21.66 29.52
C LEU A 30 -30.50 21.90 28.45
N THR A 31 -30.43 23.16 28.03
CA THR A 31 -29.34 23.84 27.33
C THR A 31 -28.06 23.84 28.18
N ALA A 32 -26.89 23.66 27.55
CA ALA A 32 -25.64 24.25 28.06
C ALA A 32 -24.62 24.43 26.92
N ASP A 33 -24.26 25.69 26.71
CA ASP A 33 -23.13 26.18 25.93
C ASP A 33 -21.82 25.51 26.34
N LEU A 34 -20.95 25.19 25.37
CA LEU A 34 -19.54 24.90 25.62
C LEU A 34 -18.69 26.04 25.06
N ARG A 35 -18.46 27.02 25.94
CA ARG A 35 -17.35 27.98 25.88
C ARG A 35 -16.16 27.39 26.64
N ASP A 36 -15.04 27.29 25.92
CA ASP A 36 -13.65 27.48 26.38
C ASP A 36 -13.06 26.60 27.51
N ILE A 37 -11.72 26.66 27.61
CA ILE A 37 -10.79 26.02 28.57
C ILE A 37 -10.20 24.71 27.99
N SER A 38 -9.01 24.65 27.38
CA SER A 38 -7.65 25.12 27.72
C SER A 38 -7.01 24.40 28.92
N ASP A 39 -5.96 23.64 28.61
CA ASP A 39 -4.82 23.26 29.47
C ASP A 39 -5.03 22.41 30.74
N GLY A 40 -4.10 21.47 30.96
CA GLY A 40 -3.76 21.02 32.32
C GLY A 40 -3.71 19.52 32.61
N ALA A 41 -2.56 18.93 32.36
CA ALA A 41 -1.86 17.89 33.14
C ALA A 41 -2.51 17.26 34.42
N LEU A 42 -2.39 15.92 34.46
CA LEU A 42 -1.89 15.07 35.58
C LEU A 42 -2.82 14.50 36.69
N ILE A 43 -2.66 13.17 36.82
CA ILE A 43 -2.53 12.33 38.04
C ILE A 43 -3.80 11.90 38.79
N ALA A 44 -3.79 10.59 39.06
CA ALA A 44 -4.77 9.77 39.75
C ALA A 44 -4.95 10.06 41.25
N VAL A 45 -6.14 9.75 41.76
CA VAL A 45 -6.36 9.37 43.17
C VAL A 45 -7.38 8.24 43.22
N SER A 46 -6.98 7.14 43.87
CA SER A 46 -7.80 6.02 44.33
C SER A 46 -8.31 6.34 45.73
N THR A 47 -9.53 5.90 46.06
CA THR A 47 -9.87 5.29 47.37
C THR A 47 -11.14 4.44 47.26
N ASP A 48 -10.98 3.15 47.59
CA ASP A 48 -12.02 2.16 47.89
C ASP A 48 -12.90 2.56 49.09
N THR A 49 -14.11 1.96 49.21
CA THR A 49 -14.44 1.02 50.31
C THR A 49 -15.91 0.52 50.32
N ASN A 50 -16.04 -0.81 50.54
CA ASN A 50 -17.13 -1.59 51.17
C ASN A 50 -18.38 -1.98 50.33
N GLY A 51 -18.84 -3.24 50.26
CA GLY A 51 -18.37 -4.50 50.85
C GLY A 51 -19.38 -5.67 50.71
N ALA A 52 -18.86 -6.88 50.98
CA ALA A 52 -19.52 -8.18 51.29
C ALA A 52 -20.15 -8.99 50.13
N LYS A 53 -20.12 -10.33 50.06
CA LYS A 53 -19.48 -11.45 50.79
C LYS A 53 -19.85 -12.72 49.98
N HIS A 54 -18.90 -13.64 49.75
CA HIS A 54 -18.97 -15.08 50.10
C HIS A 54 -17.97 -15.93 49.29
N LEU A 55 -17.01 -16.50 50.00
CA LEU A 55 -16.16 -17.62 49.59
C LEU A 55 -16.87 -18.94 49.92
N ARG A 56 -16.87 -19.89 48.99
CA ARG A 56 -16.84 -21.34 49.30
C ARG A 56 -15.98 -22.05 48.25
N THR A 57 -14.95 -22.73 48.73
CA THR A 57 -14.16 -23.72 47.99
C THR A 57 -14.61 -25.12 48.40
N THR A 58 -14.86 -26.02 47.45
CA THR A 58 -14.70 -27.48 47.62
C THR A 58 -14.44 -28.12 46.25
N LYS A 59 -13.45 -29.02 46.23
CA LYS A 59 -12.89 -29.75 45.08
C LYS A 59 -13.36 -31.20 45.15
N ILE A 60 -14.05 -31.73 44.14
CA ILE A 60 -14.07 -33.17 43.77
C ILE A 60 -14.27 -33.26 42.26
N ALA A 61 -13.49 -34.14 41.63
CA ALA A 61 -13.47 -34.48 40.22
C ALA A 61 -14.72 -35.27 39.81
N ASP A 62 -15.19 -35.07 38.56
CA ASP A 62 -15.52 -36.14 37.62
C ASP A 62 -15.79 -35.56 36.23
N GLU A 63 -15.53 -36.40 35.24
CA GLU A 63 -15.50 -36.19 33.78
C GLU A 63 -16.75 -35.52 33.20
N VAL A 64 -16.57 -34.71 32.14
CA VAL A 64 -17.09 -34.93 30.76
C VAL A 64 -16.76 -33.71 29.90
N ASP A 65 -15.97 -33.97 28.85
CA ASP A 65 -15.98 -33.36 27.51
C ASP A 65 -16.36 -31.87 27.38
N ASP A 66 -15.34 -31.00 27.38
CA ASP A 66 -15.47 -29.65 26.83
C ASP A 66 -14.58 -29.53 25.60
N SER A 67 -15.23 -29.74 24.46
CA SER A 67 -14.80 -29.26 23.15
C SER A 67 -14.43 -27.78 23.25
N PHE A 68 -13.13 -27.50 23.28
CA PHE A 68 -12.57 -26.19 23.00
C PHE A 68 -12.90 -25.85 21.54
N VAL A 69 -14.04 -25.20 21.33
CA VAL A 69 -14.42 -24.66 20.02
C VAL A 69 -13.57 -23.42 19.76
N ASP A 70 -12.67 -23.63 18.81
CA ASP A 70 -11.77 -22.67 18.18
C ASP A 70 -12.53 -21.47 17.61
N ILE A 71 -12.61 -20.37 18.37
CA ILE A 71 -13.07 -19.06 17.85
C ILE A 71 -11.91 -18.40 17.10
N THR A 72 -11.45 -19.01 16.01
CA THR A 72 -10.61 -18.33 15.00
C THR A 72 -11.01 -18.60 13.54
N ASN A 73 -12.14 -19.26 13.31
CA ASN A 73 -12.73 -19.37 11.97
C ASN A 73 -14.15 -18.79 11.92
N SER A 74 -14.24 -17.46 11.95
CA SER A 74 -15.39 -16.77 11.36
C SER A 74 -14.93 -16.10 10.07
N THR A 75 -15.37 -16.72 8.99
CA THR A 75 -15.26 -16.32 7.59
C THR A 75 -15.51 -14.83 7.37
N ASN A 76 -14.45 -14.02 7.30
CA ASN A 76 -14.49 -12.67 6.74
C ASN A 76 -14.49 -12.70 5.19
N SER A 77 -15.38 -13.50 4.61
CA SER A 77 -15.67 -13.50 3.17
C SER A 77 -17.14 -13.17 2.88
N LEU A 78 -17.77 -12.34 3.73
CA LEU A 78 -18.98 -11.62 3.31
C LEU A 78 -18.53 -10.55 2.33
N ASP A 79 -18.97 -10.71 1.08
CA ASP A 79 -18.35 -10.14 -0.10
C ASP A 79 -18.16 -8.62 -0.03
N THR A 80 -16.94 -8.18 -0.35
CA THR A 80 -16.62 -6.77 -0.58
C THR A 80 -17.52 -6.16 -1.66
N GLU A 81 -18.06 -7.00 -2.56
CA GLU A 81 -19.02 -6.59 -3.58
C GLU A 81 -20.41 -6.26 -3.02
N GLU A 82 -20.90 -6.99 -2.01
CA GLU A 82 -22.20 -6.74 -1.39
C GLU A 82 -22.20 -5.39 -0.67
N ARG A 83 -21.11 -5.11 0.07
CA ARG A 83 -20.89 -3.77 0.65
C ARG A 83 -20.77 -2.71 -0.43
N ALA A 84 -20.06 -2.95 -1.53
CA ALA A 84 -19.90 -1.96 -2.60
C ALA A 84 -21.21 -1.62 -3.34
N ALA A 85 -22.15 -2.57 -3.44
CA ALA A 85 -23.46 -2.37 -4.03
C ALA A 85 -24.35 -1.46 -3.18
N ASP A 86 -24.37 -1.67 -1.86
CA ASP A 86 -25.22 -0.88 -0.94
C ASP A 86 -24.79 0.60 -0.83
N VAL A 87 -23.49 0.90 -0.88
CA VAL A 87 -22.97 2.29 -0.84
C VAL A 87 -23.03 3.02 -2.18
N ALA A 88 -23.31 2.34 -3.29
CA ALA A 88 -23.47 3.00 -4.59
C ALA A 88 -24.66 3.98 -4.58
N SER A 89 -25.71 3.65 -3.82
CA SER A 89 -26.88 4.51 -3.59
C SER A 89 -26.52 5.76 -2.76
N ILE A 90 -25.74 5.60 -1.68
CA ILE A 90 -25.30 6.64 -0.75
C ILE A 90 -24.34 7.64 -1.42
N LEU A 91 -23.50 7.17 -2.34
CA LEU A 91 -22.56 8.02 -3.06
C LEU A 91 -23.22 8.81 -4.20
N SER A 92 -24.43 8.47 -4.63
CA SER A 92 -25.08 9.07 -5.81
C SER A 92 -25.14 10.61 -5.75
N SER A 93 -25.36 11.18 -4.57
CA SER A 93 -25.46 12.63 -4.28
C SER A 93 -24.13 13.32 -3.93
N VAL A 94 -23.04 12.57 -3.80
CA VAL A 94 -21.75 13.09 -3.31
C VAL A 94 -20.82 13.44 -4.48
N GLY A 95 -20.12 14.57 -4.37
CA GLY A 95 -19.17 15.06 -5.38
C GLY A 95 -18.07 14.05 -5.73
N MET A 96 -17.63 14.05 -7.00
CA MET A 96 -16.68 13.09 -7.57
C MET A 96 -15.37 12.94 -6.80
N LYS A 97 -14.89 14.01 -6.15
CA LYS A 97 -13.68 13.98 -5.32
C LYS A 97 -13.83 13.01 -4.13
N LEU A 98 -14.96 13.04 -3.44
CA LEU A 98 -15.23 12.18 -2.29
C LEU A 98 -15.45 10.73 -2.74
N LYS A 99 -16.13 10.50 -3.88
CA LYS A 99 -16.25 9.16 -4.48
C LYS A 99 -14.87 8.52 -4.70
N ARG A 100 -13.94 9.25 -5.31
CA ARG A 100 -12.58 8.74 -5.55
C ARG A 100 -11.82 8.45 -4.25
N LEU A 101 -11.94 9.30 -3.23
CA LEU A 101 -11.32 9.04 -1.93
C LEU A 101 -11.93 7.81 -1.25
N TRP A 102 -13.24 7.66 -1.33
CA TRP A 102 -13.94 6.49 -0.82
C TRP A 102 -13.44 5.20 -1.51
N TRP A 103 -13.36 5.19 -2.84
CA TRP A 103 -12.84 4.03 -3.58
C TRP A 103 -11.40 3.68 -3.23
N LEU A 104 -10.56 4.65 -2.87
CA LEU A 104 -9.22 4.40 -2.37
C LEU A 104 -9.25 3.79 -0.97
N GLN A 105 -10.00 4.41 -0.05
CA GLN A 105 -10.07 4.02 1.36
C GLN A 105 -10.57 2.59 1.54
N PHE A 106 -11.59 2.20 0.76
CA PHE A 106 -12.26 0.90 0.91
C PHE A 106 -11.83 -0.13 -0.13
N GLY A 107 -10.77 0.13 -0.91
CA GLY A 107 -10.20 -0.86 -1.83
C GLY A 107 -11.16 -1.37 -2.91
N THR A 108 -12.16 -0.57 -3.31
CA THR A 108 -13.22 -0.96 -4.26
C THR A 108 -12.66 -1.59 -5.54
N SER A 109 -13.17 -2.72 -6.03
CA SER A 109 -12.58 -3.37 -7.21
C SER A 109 -12.54 -2.46 -8.45
N GLU A 110 -11.56 -2.65 -9.35
CA GLU A 110 -11.51 -1.85 -10.60
C GLU A 110 -12.80 -1.98 -11.41
N ASN A 111 -13.41 -3.18 -11.41
CA ASN A 111 -14.69 -3.43 -12.08
C ASN A 111 -15.83 -2.63 -11.46
N ALA A 112 -15.91 -2.57 -10.12
CA ALA A 112 -16.90 -1.76 -9.43
C ALA A 112 -16.71 -0.25 -9.69
N VAL A 113 -15.46 0.23 -9.71
CA VAL A 113 -15.16 1.64 -10.07
C VAL A 113 -15.54 1.92 -11.53
N LYS A 114 -15.25 1.02 -12.48
CA LYS A 114 -15.67 1.15 -13.88
C LYS A 114 -17.19 1.20 -14.00
N LYS A 115 -17.90 0.28 -13.33
CA LYS A 115 -19.37 0.25 -13.30
C LYS A 115 -19.93 1.57 -12.76
N ALA A 116 -19.43 2.05 -11.62
CA ALA A 116 -19.87 3.30 -10.99
C ALA A 116 -19.58 4.56 -11.85
N LEU A 117 -18.58 4.50 -12.73
CA LEU A 117 -18.23 5.57 -13.66
C LEU A 117 -18.92 5.44 -15.03
N GLY A 118 -19.73 4.41 -15.25
CA GLY A 118 -20.37 4.13 -16.54
C GLY A 118 -19.36 3.72 -17.63
N LEU A 119 -18.25 3.10 -17.23
CA LEU A 119 -17.18 2.64 -18.14
C LEU A 119 -17.25 1.15 -18.45
N GLN A 120 -18.22 0.43 -17.87
CA GLN A 120 -18.36 -1.01 -18.09
C GLN A 120 -18.69 -1.29 -19.55
N GLY A 121 -18.02 -2.27 -20.15
CA GLY A 121 -18.17 -2.63 -21.57
C GLY A 121 -17.42 -1.71 -22.55
N LEU A 122 -16.92 -0.55 -22.12
CA LEU A 122 -16.09 0.31 -22.97
C LEU A 122 -14.67 -0.26 -23.08
N THR A 123 -14.13 -0.27 -24.30
CA THR A 123 -12.76 -0.71 -24.57
C THR A 123 -12.03 0.23 -25.54
N GLY A 124 -10.71 0.11 -25.64
CA GLY A 124 -9.88 0.87 -26.57
C GLY A 124 -10.16 2.37 -26.55
N LYS A 125 -10.37 2.95 -27.74
CA LYS A 125 -10.60 4.40 -27.91
C LYS A 125 -11.91 4.88 -27.27
N GLN A 126 -12.93 4.02 -27.21
CA GLN A 126 -14.21 4.38 -26.58
C GLN A 126 -14.04 4.57 -25.06
N LEU A 127 -13.25 3.70 -24.43
CA LEU A 127 -12.92 3.83 -23.01
C LEU A 127 -12.10 5.09 -22.74
N THR A 128 -11.01 5.29 -23.48
CA THR A 128 -10.06 6.39 -23.19
C THR A 128 -10.61 7.77 -23.52
N SER A 129 -11.57 7.88 -24.44
CA SER A 129 -12.21 9.15 -24.81
C SER A 129 -13.38 9.53 -23.90
N HIS A 130 -13.81 8.64 -23.00
CA HIS A 130 -14.95 8.90 -22.13
C HIS A 130 -14.63 9.94 -21.04
N LYS A 131 -15.53 10.90 -20.79
CA LYS A 131 -15.30 12.00 -19.82
C LYS A 131 -14.97 11.56 -18.39
N ASN A 132 -15.45 10.37 -17.99
CA ASN A 132 -15.19 9.79 -16.66
C ASN A 132 -13.92 8.94 -16.58
N PHE A 133 -13.26 8.65 -17.72
CA PHE A 133 -12.06 7.82 -17.77
C PHE A 133 -10.92 8.39 -16.92
N GLN A 134 -10.75 9.71 -16.93
CA GLN A 134 -9.76 10.40 -16.08
C GLN A 134 -9.92 10.10 -14.58
N HIS A 135 -11.15 9.85 -14.11
CA HIS A 135 -11.38 9.54 -12.69
C HIS A 135 -11.01 8.09 -12.37
N PHE A 136 -11.28 7.18 -13.30
CA PHE A 136 -10.83 5.79 -13.22
C PHE A 136 -9.30 5.73 -13.19
N GLU A 137 -8.64 6.39 -14.14
CA GLU A 137 -7.18 6.48 -14.22
C GLU A 137 -6.58 7.09 -12.96
N TRP A 138 -7.18 8.16 -12.41
CA TRP A 138 -6.72 8.76 -11.17
C TRP A 138 -6.74 7.77 -9.99
N VAL A 139 -7.80 6.97 -9.86
CA VAL A 139 -7.91 5.97 -8.79
C VAL A 139 -6.85 4.89 -8.96
N ARG A 140 -6.68 4.37 -10.18
CA ARG A 140 -5.64 3.38 -10.48
C ARG A 140 -4.25 3.91 -10.15
N PHE A 141 -3.93 5.11 -10.65
CA PHE A 141 -2.67 5.78 -10.40
C PHE A 141 -2.41 5.96 -8.91
N ARG A 142 -3.41 6.42 -8.14
CA ARG A 142 -3.27 6.61 -6.70
C ARG A 142 -3.08 5.33 -5.92
N ARG A 143 -3.82 4.26 -6.24
CA ARG A 143 -3.60 2.94 -5.60
C ARG A 143 -2.21 2.42 -5.87
N GLU A 144 -1.74 2.58 -7.10
CA GLU A 144 -0.39 2.19 -7.42
C GLU A 144 0.62 3.04 -6.64
N GLU A 145 0.48 4.37 -6.61
CA GLU A 145 1.36 5.22 -5.80
C GLU A 145 1.38 4.82 -4.32
N ASP A 146 0.23 4.58 -3.71
CA ASP A 146 0.13 4.18 -2.31
C ASP A 146 0.86 2.85 -2.07
N LYS A 147 0.70 1.87 -2.97
CA LYS A 147 1.44 0.61 -2.95
C LYS A 147 2.95 0.82 -3.04
N LEU A 148 3.42 1.65 -3.98
CA LEU A 148 4.83 1.96 -4.14
C LEU A 148 5.41 2.69 -2.91
N TYR A 149 4.64 3.62 -2.33
CA TYR A 149 5.03 4.34 -1.11
C TYR A 149 5.03 3.45 0.11
N GLN A 150 4.12 2.50 0.23
CA GLN A 150 4.14 1.50 1.29
C GLN A 150 5.44 0.70 1.23
N TRP A 151 5.79 0.12 0.07
CA TRP A 151 7.05 -0.62 -0.10
C TRP A 151 8.29 0.25 0.16
N LEU A 152 8.24 1.56 -0.10
CA LEU A 152 9.36 2.47 0.18
C LEU A 152 9.45 2.91 1.66
N ARG A 153 8.34 2.85 2.40
CA ARG A 153 8.24 3.24 3.82
C ARG A 153 8.42 2.09 4.79
N GLU A 154 8.45 0.85 4.31
CA GLU A 154 8.89 -0.30 5.10
C GLU A 154 10.27 0.01 5.74
N ILE A 155 10.52 -0.55 6.93
CA ILE A 155 11.78 -0.34 7.67
C ILE A 155 12.45 -1.70 7.87
N PRO A 156 13.48 -2.04 7.07
CA PRO A 156 14.05 -1.27 5.96
C PRO A 156 13.12 -1.24 4.72
N PRO A 157 13.30 -0.29 3.77
CA PRO A 157 12.52 -0.25 2.54
C PRO A 157 12.66 -1.55 1.75
N LEU A 158 11.57 -2.01 1.12
CA LEU A 158 11.56 -3.26 0.38
C LEU A 158 12.59 -3.18 -0.76
N PRO A 159 13.63 -4.04 -0.78
CA PRO A 159 14.63 -3.99 -1.83
C PRO A 159 14.03 -4.33 -3.21
N THR A 160 14.70 -3.91 -4.28
CA THR A 160 14.16 -4.05 -5.64
C THR A 160 13.86 -5.51 -6.01
N TYR A 161 14.72 -6.45 -5.60
CA TYR A 161 14.48 -7.87 -5.84
C TYR A 161 13.25 -8.39 -5.08
N GLY A 162 12.99 -7.88 -3.87
CA GLY A 162 11.79 -8.22 -3.11
C GLY A 162 10.52 -7.74 -3.81
N VAL A 163 10.56 -6.58 -4.47
CA VAL A 163 9.45 -6.13 -5.33
C VAL A 163 9.32 -6.98 -6.59
N TRP A 164 10.44 -7.39 -7.20
CA TRP A 164 10.45 -8.30 -8.35
C TRP A 164 9.76 -9.64 -8.03
N GLU A 165 10.10 -10.24 -6.88
CA GLU A 165 9.48 -11.47 -6.36
C GLU A 165 8.01 -11.27 -5.98
N LYS A 166 7.69 -10.17 -5.27
CA LYS A 166 6.31 -9.87 -4.85
C LYS A 166 5.36 -9.67 -6.02
N LEU A 167 5.88 -9.19 -7.15
CA LEU A 167 5.16 -9.06 -8.41
C LEU A 167 5.15 -10.35 -9.24
N GLY A 168 5.81 -11.42 -8.79
CA GLY A 168 5.87 -12.71 -9.48
C GLY A 168 6.69 -12.69 -10.77
N LEU A 169 7.55 -11.69 -10.96
CA LEU A 169 8.39 -11.58 -12.16
C LEU A 169 9.44 -12.70 -12.19
N ASP A 170 9.92 -13.12 -11.02
CA ASP A 170 10.75 -14.31 -10.82
C ASP A 170 10.04 -15.58 -11.32
N LYS A 171 8.76 -15.75 -11.00
CA LYS A 171 7.94 -16.89 -11.43
C LYS A 171 7.74 -16.90 -12.94
N MET A 172 7.63 -15.73 -13.57
CA MET A 172 7.59 -15.62 -15.04
C MET A 172 8.91 -16.09 -15.65
N VAL A 173 10.05 -15.68 -15.09
CA VAL A 173 11.38 -16.16 -15.50
C VAL A 173 11.50 -17.67 -15.33
N LEU A 174 11.07 -18.22 -14.19
CA LEU A 174 11.10 -19.67 -13.92
C LEU A 174 10.23 -20.49 -14.89
N ARG A 175 9.20 -19.88 -15.48
CA ARG A 175 8.38 -20.48 -16.55
C ARG A 175 8.98 -20.26 -17.95
N ASN A 176 10.27 -19.91 -18.02
CA ASN A 176 11.00 -19.63 -19.26
C ASN A 176 10.41 -18.48 -20.08
N MET A 177 9.68 -17.54 -19.45
CA MET A 177 9.24 -16.34 -20.15
C MET A 177 10.45 -15.44 -20.41
N PRO A 178 10.74 -15.07 -21.68
CA PRO A 178 11.90 -14.23 -21.98
C PRO A 178 11.65 -12.80 -21.50
N LEU A 179 12.72 -12.10 -21.09
CA LEU A 179 12.65 -10.74 -20.54
C LEU A 179 11.87 -9.76 -21.44
N LYS A 180 11.99 -9.90 -22.77
CA LYS A 180 11.24 -9.07 -23.73
C LYS A 180 9.72 -9.17 -23.60
N GLU A 181 9.19 -10.33 -23.18
CA GLU A 181 7.77 -10.54 -22.94
C GLU A 181 7.38 -10.09 -21.54
N ILE A 182 8.23 -10.37 -20.53
CA ILE A 182 8.06 -9.85 -19.17
C ILE A 182 7.93 -8.33 -19.18
N LYS A 183 8.73 -7.63 -19.99
CA LYS A 183 8.68 -6.16 -20.11
C LYS A 183 7.34 -5.58 -20.58
N LYS A 184 6.49 -6.40 -21.19
CA LYS A 184 5.16 -5.99 -21.66
C LYS A 184 4.08 -6.13 -20.59
N THR A 185 4.39 -6.74 -19.44
CA THR A 185 3.43 -6.99 -18.38
C THR A 185 3.20 -5.76 -17.49
N ALA A 186 2.04 -5.71 -16.84
CA ALA A 186 1.70 -4.63 -15.90
C ALA A 186 2.57 -4.69 -14.63
N GLU A 187 2.98 -5.90 -14.25
CA GLU A 187 3.89 -6.21 -13.17
C GLU A 187 5.26 -5.56 -13.43
N TYR A 188 5.83 -5.74 -14.62
CA TYR A 188 7.10 -5.11 -14.95
C TYR A 188 6.99 -3.58 -14.97
N ALA A 189 5.89 -3.02 -15.47
CA ALA A 189 5.65 -1.59 -15.42
C ALA A 189 5.60 -1.06 -13.97
N THR A 190 4.99 -1.81 -13.06
CA THR A 190 4.98 -1.50 -11.61
C THR A 190 6.39 -1.55 -11.04
N TYR A 191 7.16 -2.60 -11.36
CA TYR A 191 8.57 -2.75 -10.93
C TYR A 191 9.42 -1.57 -11.41
N ALA A 192 9.30 -1.18 -12.68
CA ALA A 192 10.05 -0.05 -13.25
C ALA A 192 9.75 1.28 -12.53
N ARG A 193 8.48 1.52 -12.17
CA ARG A 193 8.08 2.69 -11.38
C ARG A 193 8.61 2.63 -9.96
N TYR A 194 8.60 1.46 -9.33
CA TYR A 194 9.19 1.27 -8.00
C TYR A 194 10.69 1.55 -8.01
N LEU A 195 11.43 0.89 -8.92
CA LEU A 195 12.88 1.04 -9.07
C LEU A 195 13.28 2.51 -9.18
N LYS A 196 12.59 3.28 -10.02
CA LYS A 196 12.84 4.71 -10.17
C LYS A 196 12.65 5.50 -8.87
N LYS A 197 11.62 5.19 -8.08
CA LYS A 197 11.38 5.83 -6.77
C LYS A 197 12.43 5.39 -5.73
N PHE A 198 12.77 4.10 -5.71
CA PHE A 198 13.78 3.53 -4.83
C PHE A 198 15.17 4.13 -5.10
N ASP A 199 15.57 4.21 -6.37
CA ASP A 199 16.85 4.79 -6.76
C ASP A 199 16.95 6.28 -6.37
N LYS A 200 15.87 7.04 -6.60
CA LYS A 200 15.79 8.44 -6.15
C LYS A 200 15.90 8.54 -4.63
N PHE A 201 15.23 7.66 -3.90
CA PHE A 201 15.30 7.62 -2.44
C PHE A 201 16.74 7.36 -1.98
N VAL A 202 17.43 6.37 -2.55
CA VAL A 202 18.81 6.08 -2.18
C VAL A 202 19.76 7.19 -2.58
N MET A 203 19.61 7.79 -3.76
CA MET A 203 20.41 8.95 -4.16
C MET A 203 20.27 10.13 -3.18
N ILE A 204 19.08 10.35 -2.61
CA ILE A 204 18.85 11.37 -1.57
C ILE A 204 19.49 10.95 -0.24
N LYS A 205 19.43 9.66 0.11
CA LYS A 205 19.91 9.13 1.40
C LYS A 205 21.39 8.76 1.42
N ARG A 206 22.06 8.60 0.28
CA ARG A 206 23.48 8.16 0.22
C ARG A 206 24.46 9.13 0.90
N ASN A 207 24.08 10.41 1.01
CA ASN A 207 24.87 11.46 1.65
C ASN A 207 24.42 11.78 3.08
N THR A 208 23.56 10.96 3.69
CA THR A 208 23.15 11.15 5.09
C THR A 208 23.98 10.29 6.03
N ILE A 209 23.84 10.54 7.35
CA ILE A 209 24.55 9.82 8.43
C ILE A 209 24.29 8.29 8.39
N HIS A 210 23.18 7.87 7.77
CA HIS A 210 22.81 6.47 7.58
C HIS A 210 22.58 6.20 6.09
N PRO A 211 23.66 6.01 5.30
CA PRO A 211 23.53 5.72 3.88
C PRO A 211 22.82 4.38 3.71
N ALA A 212 21.90 4.31 2.74
CA ALA A 212 21.33 3.03 2.31
C ALA A 212 22.47 2.20 1.67
N ARG A 213 23.13 1.36 2.48
CA ARG A 213 24.26 0.54 2.03
C ARG A 213 23.75 -0.62 1.17
N ASN A 214 24.48 -0.92 0.10
CA ASN A 214 24.37 -2.10 -0.76
C ASN A 214 22.96 -2.37 -1.30
N GLN A 215 22.61 -1.74 -2.43
CA GLN A 215 21.29 -1.87 -3.07
C GLN A 215 21.09 -3.17 -3.86
N ILE A 216 22.09 -4.06 -3.87
CA ILE A 216 21.98 -5.39 -4.45
C ILE A 216 22.37 -6.38 -3.37
N PRO A 217 21.37 -6.94 -2.68
CA PRO A 217 21.56 -8.21 -2.01
C PRO A 217 21.95 -9.23 -3.08
N ARG A 218 22.88 -10.13 -2.76
CA ARG A 218 23.35 -11.20 -3.68
C ARG A 218 22.23 -12.08 -4.26
N SER A 219 21.00 -11.91 -3.78
CA SER A 219 19.79 -12.60 -4.22
C SER A 219 19.20 -12.10 -5.54
N ALA A 220 19.63 -10.95 -6.07
CA ALA A 220 19.13 -10.45 -7.35
C ALA A 220 19.51 -11.40 -8.51
N THR A 221 18.53 -11.84 -9.29
CA THR A 221 18.78 -12.74 -10.43
C THR A 221 19.46 -12.01 -11.58
N THR A 222 20.19 -12.74 -12.43
CA THR A 222 20.79 -12.17 -13.66
C THR A 222 19.75 -11.47 -14.54
N THR A 223 18.54 -12.01 -14.61
CA THR A 223 17.44 -11.43 -15.40
C THR A 223 16.94 -10.11 -14.79
N GLU A 224 16.75 -10.07 -13.47
CA GLU A 224 16.40 -8.81 -12.79
C GLU A 224 17.51 -7.77 -13.01
N MET A 225 18.77 -8.14 -12.79
CA MET A 225 19.90 -7.22 -12.92
C MET A 225 20.08 -6.68 -14.33
N THR A 226 19.82 -7.51 -15.35
CA THR A 226 19.76 -7.09 -16.75
C THR A 226 18.66 -6.04 -16.96
N ALA A 227 17.45 -6.30 -16.45
CA ALA A 227 16.34 -5.36 -16.53
C ALA A 227 16.63 -4.04 -15.78
N LYS A 228 17.29 -4.12 -14.63
CA LYS A 228 17.69 -2.97 -13.81
C LYS A 228 18.71 -2.11 -14.54
N ALA A 229 19.72 -2.72 -15.17
CA ALA A 229 20.70 -2.02 -16.01
C ALA A 229 20.04 -1.26 -17.17
N GLU A 230 19.08 -1.90 -17.84
CA GLU A 230 18.31 -1.24 -18.90
C GLU A 230 17.47 -0.07 -18.37
N LEU A 231 16.82 -0.24 -17.22
CA LEU A 231 16.02 0.81 -16.58
C LEU A 231 16.88 1.97 -16.08
N TRP A 232 18.09 1.72 -15.59
CA TRP A 232 19.04 2.79 -15.25
C TRP A 232 19.42 3.62 -16.48
N ALA A 233 19.72 2.96 -17.59
CA ALA A 233 19.96 3.65 -18.87
C ALA A 233 18.72 4.43 -19.32
N ALA A 234 17.53 3.82 -19.23
CA ALA A 234 16.27 4.47 -19.58
C ALA A 234 15.95 5.71 -18.73
N ASN A 235 16.29 5.67 -17.45
CA ASN A 235 16.09 6.78 -16.52
C ASN A 235 17.25 7.77 -16.51
N LYS A 236 18.25 7.60 -17.39
CA LYS A 236 19.44 8.47 -17.49
C LYS A 236 20.19 8.58 -16.16
N MET A 237 20.32 7.47 -15.45
CA MET A 237 21.12 7.42 -14.23
C MET A 237 22.60 7.70 -14.55
N THR A 238 23.33 8.32 -13.63
CA THR A 238 24.75 8.61 -13.82
C THR A 238 25.60 7.35 -13.62
N SER A 239 26.73 7.25 -14.31
CA SER A 239 27.69 6.16 -14.12
C SER A 239 28.15 6.04 -12.67
N GLU A 240 28.38 7.18 -12.00
CA GLU A 240 28.72 7.25 -10.58
C GLU A 240 27.64 6.58 -9.71
N TYR A 241 26.36 6.91 -9.94
CA TYR A 241 25.26 6.31 -9.20
C TYR A 241 25.17 4.80 -9.45
N VAL A 242 25.31 4.36 -10.70
CA VAL A 242 25.23 2.92 -11.04
C VAL A 242 26.38 2.15 -10.39
N LEU A 243 27.60 2.68 -10.40
CA LEU A 243 28.72 2.08 -9.68
C LEU A 243 28.44 1.99 -8.17
N TYR A 244 27.90 3.05 -7.57
CA TYR A 244 27.48 3.05 -6.16
C TYR A 244 26.39 1.99 -5.89
N ALA A 245 25.36 1.92 -6.72
CA ALA A 245 24.26 0.98 -6.58
C ALA A 245 24.72 -0.49 -6.67
N LEU A 246 25.76 -0.73 -7.48
CA LEU A 246 26.43 -2.02 -7.65
C LEU A 246 27.49 -2.31 -6.56
N GLY A 247 27.77 -1.38 -5.66
CA GLY A 247 28.84 -1.52 -4.65
C GLY A 247 30.26 -1.46 -5.22
N LEU A 248 30.43 -0.85 -6.39
CA LEU A 248 31.67 -0.78 -7.16
C LEU A 248 32.38 0.58 -7.05
N ASP A 249 31.75 1.58 -6.43
CA ASP A 249 32.20 2.98 -6.37
C ASP A 249 33.58 3.17 -5.71
N LYS A 250 33.98 2.24 -4.83
CA LYS A 250 35.28 2.27 -4.16
C LYS A 250 36.36 1.43 -4.85
N LEU A 251 36.01 0.64 -5.85
CA LEU A 251 36.94 -0.24 -6.56
C LEU A 251 37.58 0.50 -7.73
N LYS A 252 38.86 0.18 -8.01
CA LYS A 252 39.63 0.77 -9.10
C LYS A 252 40.48 -0.29 -9.81
N GLY A 253 40.85 -0.02 -11.06
CA GLY A 253 41.74 -0.87 -11.85
C GLY A 253 41.25 -2.32 -11.92
N GLN A 254 42.18 -3.26 -11.72
CA GLN A 254 41.90 -4.70 -11.78
C GLN A 254 40.84 -5.14 -10.76
N ALA A 255 40.79 -4.54 -9.57
CA ALA A 255 39.80 -4.89 -8.55
C ALA A 255 38.36 -4.57 -9.00
N LEU A 256 38.18 -3.50 -9.78
CA LEU A 256 36.88 -3.15 -10.36
C LEU A 256 36.49 -4.15 -11.45
N THR A 257 37.39 -4.40 -12.40
CA THR A 257 37.08 -5.24 -13.57
C THR A 257 36.91 -6.71 -13.23
N ALA A 258 37.54 -7.19 -12.15
CA ALA A 258 37.41 -8.56 -11.66
C ALA A 258 36.14 -8.78 -10.82
N HIS A 259 35.42 -7.72 -10.41
CA HIS A 259 34.22 -7.87 -9.59
C HIS A 259 33.06 -8.48 -10.39
N GLY A 260 32.36 -9.46 -9.83
CA GLY A 260 31.29 -10.20 -10.53
C GLY A 260 30.15 -9.33 -11.05
N ASP A 261 29.86 -8.22 -10.36
CA ASP A 261 28.80 -7.27 -10.75
C ASP A 261 29.24 -6.22 -11.78
N TYR A 262 30.54 -6.15 -12.10
CA TYR A 262 31.05 -5.21 -13.11
C TYR A 262 30.39 -5.42 -14.48
N LYS A 263 30.01 -6.67 -14.80
CA LYS A 263 29.26 -6.99 -16.02
C LYS A 263 27.96 -6.19 -16.17
N TYR A 264 27.25 -5.91 -15.07
CA TYR A 264 25.99 -5.15 -15.13
C TYR A 264 26.23 -3.66 -15.35
N TYR A 265 27.37 -3.12 -14.89
CA TYR A 265 27.81 -1.77 -15.25
C TYR A 265 28.09 -1.67 -16.75
N LEU A 266 28.75 -2.68 -17.34
CA LEU A 266 28.98 -2.73 -18.79
C LEU A 266 27.66 -2.77 -19.59
N MET A 267 26.69 -3.57 -19.14
CA MET A 267 25.36 -3.61 -19.77
C MET A 267 24.66 -2.25 -19.70
N PHE A 268 24.73 -1.55 -18.56
CA PHE A 268 24.20 -0.19 -18.44
C PHE A 268 24.84 0.78 -19.46
N LEU A 269 26.16 0.72 -19.64
CA LEU A 269 26.85 1.55 -20.63
C LEU A 269 26.41 1.22 -22.07
N GLU A 270 26.22 -0.06 -22.38
CA GLU A 270 25.73 -0.52 -23.68
C GLU A 270 24.32 0.01 -23.97
N PHE A 271 23.38 -0.18 -23.04
CA PHE A 271 22.01 0.33 -23.18
C PHE A 271 21.97 1.85 -23.28
N THR A 272 22.88 2.56 -22.60
CA THR A 272 22.98 4.01 -22.70
C THR A 272 23.37 4.43 -24.12
N LYS A 273 24.37 3.77 -24.73
CA LYS A 273 24.78 4.05 -26.12
C LYS A 273 23.65 3.80 -27.12
N GLN A 274 22.92 2.71 -26.96
CA GLN A 274 21.81 2.34 -27.87
C GLN A 274 20.65 3.36 -27.85
N LYS A 275 20.49 4.15 -26.78
CA LYS A 275 19.44 5.18 -26.68
C LYS A 275 19.84 6.54 -27.24
N HIS A 276 21.11 6.75 -27.54
CA HIS A 276 21.63 7.99 -28.11
C HIS A 276 21.83 7.94 -29.63
N ASN A 277 21.66 6.75 -30.22
CA ASN A 277 21.57 6.54 -31.67
C ASN A 277 20.11 6.48 -32.10
#